data_AF-A0A5P1EA87-F1
#
_entry.id   AF-A0A5P1EA87-F1
#
_cell.length_a   1.000
_cell.length_b   1.000
_cell.length_c   1.000
_cell.angle_alpha   90.00
_cell.angle_beta   90.00
_cell.angle_gamma   90.00
#
_symmetry.space_group_name_H-M   'P 1'
#
loop_
_entity.id
_entity.type
_entity.pdbx_description
1 polymer ?
#
loop_
_entity_poly.entity_id
_entity_poly.type
_entity_poly.pdbx_seq_one_letter_code
_entity_poly.pdbx_strand_id
1 'polypeptide(L)'
;MASSRFFVFSFLLLFASTSAIESSKVSVAVYYESLCPYCSNFIVNYLAKIFDAGLIDIVDLKMIPYGNAKIKPNGTISCQHGPNECLLNTIEACAISVWPELLEFQYAEQTDSLQPPHKYVPWVVVNGQPLYEDYENVQSYICKAYEGEPSKACEELPLITTPEAKANQEHRVSRAKMIMAPVQQADKHDF
;
A
#
# COMPACT_ATOMS: atom_id res chain seq x y z
N MET A 1 81.75 -4.03 -15.48
CA MET A 1 80.58 -4.53 -16.24
C MET A 1 79.97 -5.68 -15.46
N ALA A 2 78.82 -5.47 -14.82
CA ALA A 2 77.99 -6.55 -14.29
C ALA A 2 76.55 -6.04 -14.28
N SER A 3 75.78 -6.48 -15.27
CA SER A 3 74.36 -6.15 -15.43
C SER A 3 73.53 -7.09 -14.57
N SER A 4 72.97 -6.59 -13.47
CA SER A 4 71.95 -7.34 -12.73
C SER A 4 70.57 -6.97 -13.29
N ARG A 5 69.96 -7.91 -14.02
CA ARG A 5 68.61 -7.75 -14.58
C ARG A 5 67.60 -8.04 -13.47
N PHE A 6 66.87 -7.01 -13.04
CA PHE A 6 65.70 -7.17 -12.18
C PHE A 6 64.57 -7.85 -12.98
N PHE A 7 64.32 -9.13 -12.68
CA PHE A 7 63.15 -9.85 -13.17
C PHE A 7 61.95 -9.46 -12.29
N VAL A 8 61.17 -8.47 -12.73
CA VAL A 8 59.89 -8.16 -12.11
C VAL A 8 58.89 -9.20 -12.61
N PHE A 9 58.64 -10.24 -11.80
CA PHE A 9 57.50 -11.14 -12.01
C PHE A 9 56.22 -10.34 -11.79
N SER A 10 55.68 -9.78 -12.88
CA SER A 10 54.33 -9.25 -12.90
C SER A 10 53.37 -10.42 -12.70
N PHE A 11 52.95 -10.62 -11.44
CA PHE A 11 51.86 -11.52 -11.10
C PHE A 11 50.58 -10.83 -11.56
N LEU A 12 50.24 -11.02 -12.84
CA LEU A 12 48.92 -10.70 -13.38
C LEU A 12 47.91 -11.55 -12.61
N LEU A 13 47.35 -10.97 -11.53
CA LEU A 13 46.12 -11.43 -10.92
C LEU A 13 45.03 -11.32 -11.99
N LEU A 14 44.82 -12.41 -12.71
CA LEU A 14 43.60 -12.65 -13.48
C LEU A 14 42.45 -12.70 -12.47
N PHE A 15 41.89 -11.54 -12.15
CA PHE A 15 40.56 -11.47 -11.56
C PHE A 15 39.59 -12.02 -12.62
N ALA A 16 39.31 -13.32 -12.53
CA ALA A 16 38.21 -13.91 -13.25
C ALA A 16 36.94 -13.20 -12.76
N SER A 17 36.40 -12.30 -13.58
CA SER A 17 35.13 -11.66 -13.33
C SER A 17 34.06 -12.75 -13.37
N THR A 18 33.67 -13.26 -12.20
CA THR A 18 32.47 -14.08 -12.09
C THR A 18 31.29 -13.16 -12.34
N SER A 19 30.83 -13.07 -13.58
CA SER A 19 29.52 -12.52 -13.88
C SER A 19 28.51 -13.41 -13.16
N ALA A 20 27.89 -12.88 -12.10
CA ALA A 20 26.72 -13.52 -11.54
C ALA A 20 25.70 -13.62 -12.67
N ILE A 21 25.36 -14.85 -13.08
CA ILE A 21 24.26 -15.06 -14.01
C ILE A 21 23.00 -14.71 -13.23
N GLU A 22 22.54 -13.47 -13.36
CA GLU A 22 21.22 -13.09 -12.90
C GLU A 22 20.23 -13.90 -13.72
N SER A 23 19.70 -14.96 -13.09
CA SER A 23 18.72 -15.84 -13.71
C SER A 23 17.50 -15.02 -14.05
N SER A 24 17.16 -14.90 -15.33
CA SER A 24 15.96 -14.18 -15.77
C SER A 24 14.73 -14.79 -15.10
N LYS A 25 13.98 -13.99 -14.33
CA LYS A 25 12.72 -14.43 -13.72
C LYS A 25 11.74 -14.90 -14.79
N VAL A 26 10.90 -15.86 -14.44
CA VAL A 26 9.83 -16.37 -15.30
C VAL A 26 8.72 -15.32 -15.35
N SER A 27 8.45 -14.74 -16.52
CA SER A 27 7.34 -13.78 -16.65
C SER A 27 5.99 -14.50 -16.63
N VAL A 28 5.11 -14.07 -15.73
CA VAL A 28 3.71 -14.50 -15.63
C VAL A 28 2.83 -13.27 -15.71
N ALA A 29 1.89 -13.24 -16.63
CA ALA A 29 0.93 -12.13 -16.76
C ALA A 29 -0.50 -12.65 -16.60
N VAL A 30 -1.28 -12.02 -15.72
CA VAL A 30 -2.66 -12.38 -15.41
C VAL A 30 -3.57 -11.25 -15.87
N TYR A 31 -4.36 -11.52 -16.91
CA TYR A 31 -5.37 -10.61 -17.44
C TYR A 31 -6.73 -11.01 -16.89
N TYR A 32 -7.41 -10.11 -16.18
CA TYR A 32 -8.60 -10.47 -15.42
C TYR A 32 -9.58 -9.30 -15.25
N GLU A 33 -10.74 -9.58 -14.65
CA GLU A 33 -11.79 -8.60 -14.33
C GLU A 33 -12.13 -8.71 -12.84
N SER A 34 -12.30 -7.58 -12.17
CA SER A 34 -12.50 -7.52 -10.72
C SER A 34 -13.78 -8.22 -10.24
N LEU A 35 -14.83 -8.27 -11.07
CA LEU A 35 -16.12 -8.91 -10.73
C LEU A 35 -16.35 -10.25 -11.44
N CYS A 36 -15.34 -10.81 -12.11
CA CYS A 36 -15.45 -12.13 -12.73
C CYS A 36 -15.20 -13.25 -11.69
N PRO A 37 -16.18 -14.14 -11.43
CA PRO A 37 -16.05 -15.15 -10.38
C PRO A 37 -14.92 -16.15 -10.64
N TYR A 38 -14.66 -16.50 -11.91
CA TYR A 38 -13.57 -17.39 -12.27
C TYR A 38 -12.20 -16.73 -12.10
N CYS A 39 -12.10 -15.43 -12.40
CA CYS A 39 -10.88 -14.64 -12.16
C CYS A 39 -10.56 -14.57 -10.67
N SER A 40 -11.54 -14.21 -9.84
CA SER A 40 -11.37 -14.18 -8.38
C SER A 40 -10.97 -15.56 -7.83
N ASN A 41 -11.63 -16.62 -8.30
CA ASN A 41 -11.28 -17.99 -7.90
C ASN A 41 -9.85 -18.37 -8.28
N PHE A 42 -9.41 -18.05 -9.51
CA PHE A 42 -8.04 -18.29 -9.95
C PHE A 42 -7.03 -17.53 -9.07
N ILE A 43 -7.25 -16.23 -8.84
CA ILE A 43 -6.35 -15.38 -8.08
C ILE A 43 -6.24 -15.88 -6.63
N VAL A 44 -7.37 -16.09 -5.96
CA VAL A 44 -7.40 -16.42 -4.53
C VAL A 44 -6.97 -17.87 -4.25
N ASN A 45 -7.42 -18.83 -5.06
CA ASN A 45 -7.24 -20.25 -4.74
C ASN A 45 -6.08 -20.93 -5.47
N TYR A 46 -5.50 -20.30 -6.49
CA TYR A 46 -4.43 -20.87 -7.30
C TYR A 46 -3.22 -19.95 -7.37
N LEU A 47 -3.40 -18.70 -7.79
CA LEU A 47 -2.28 -17.77 -7.94
C LEU A 47 -1.64 -17.43 -6.58
N ALA A 48 -2.44 -17.17 -5.53
CA ALA A 48 -1.92 -16.86 -4.19
C ALA A 48 -0.95 -17.94 -3.65
N LYS A 49 -1.12 -19.21 -4.04
CA LYS A 49 -0.24 -20.31 -3.60
C LYS A 49 1.19 -20.19 -4.09
N ILE A 50 1.47 -19.38 -5.12
CA ILE A 50 2.86 -19.16 -5.57
C ILE A 50 3.66 -18.35 -4.54
N PHE A 51 2.99 -17.54 -3.72
CA PHE A 51 3.61 -16.81 -2.62
C PHE A 51 3.95 -17.76 -1.48
N ASP A 52 2.99 -18.59 -1.05
CA ASP A 52 3.20 -19.58 0.02
C ASP A 52 4.30 -20.60 -0.34
N ALA A 53 4.40 -20.97 -1.61
CA ALA A 53 5.39 -21.92 -2.11
C ALA A 53 6.78 -21.29 -2.37
N GLY A 54 6.95 -19.97 -2.17
CA GLY A 54 8.19 -19.25 -2.48
C GLY A 54 8.52 -19.17 -3.97
N LEU A 55 7.57 -19.52 -4.85
CA LEU A 55 7.76 -19.45 -6.30
C LEU A 55 7.77 -18.00 -6.81
N ILE A 56 7.22 -17.07 -6.03
CA ILE A 56 7.21 -15.65 -6.38
C ILE A 56 8.63 -15.08 -6.57
N ASP A 57 9.64 -15.61 -5.87
CA ASP A 57 11.04 -15.13 -5.96
C ASP A 57 11.63 -15.27 -7.37
N ILE A 58 11.16 -16.27 -8.11
CA ILE A 58 11.61 -16.59 -9.48
C ILE A 58 10.60 -16.17 -10.54
N VAL A 59 9.53 -15.46 -10.18
CA VAL A 59 8.47 -15.01 -11.09
C VAL A 59 8.45 -13.48 -11.19
N ASP A 60 8.38 -12.97 -12.42
CA ASP A 60 8.00 -11.58 -12.71
C ASP A 60 6.48 -11.56 -12.98
N LEU A 61 5.69 -11.33 -11.92
CA LEU A 61 4.24 -11.36 -11.96
C LEU A 61 3.66 -10.01 -12.37
N LYS A 62 2.88 -9.99 -13.44
CA LYS A 62 2.12 -8.82 -13.92
C LYS A 62 0.64 -9.07 -13.76
N MET A 63 -0.04 -8.19 -13.04
CA MET A 63 -1.49 -8.20 -12.86
C MET A 63 -2.10 -7.12 -13.77
N ILE A 64 -3.09 -7.48 -14.60
CA ILE A 64 -3.71 -6.59 -15.59
C ILE A 64 -5.25 -6.65 -15.46
N PRO A 65 -5.85 -5.79 -14.62
CA PRO A 65 -7.30 -5.73 -14.42
C PRO A 65 -7.98 -4.95 -15.57
N TYR A 66 -8.37 -5.68 -16.62
CA TYR A 66 -9.12 -5.13 -17.77
C TYR A 66 -10.04 -6.21 -18.37
N GLY A 67 -9.48 -7.39 -18.62
CA GLY A 67 -10.20 -8.57 -19.11
C GLY A 67 -11.04 -8.30 -20.36
N ASN A 68 -12.33 -8.62 -20.31
CA ASN A 68 -13.24 -8.45 -21.44
C ASN A 68 -13.81 -7.03 -21.59
N ALA A 69 -13.36 -6.06 -20.79
CA ALA A 69 -13.74 -4.68 -20.98
C ALA A 69 -13.44 -4.20 -22.41
N LYS A 70 -14.21 -3.22 -22.88
CA LYS A 70 -14.10 -2.65 -24.24
C LYS A 70 -14.09 -1.14 -24.17
N ILE A 71 -13.19 -0.50 -24.92
CA ILE A 71 -13.25 0.94 -25.18
C ILE A 71 -14.30 1.17 -26.26
N LYS A 72 -15.33 1.94 -25.93
CA LYS A 72 -16.37 2.40 -26.87
C LYS A 72 -15.82 3.53 -27.75
N PRO A 73 -16.45 3.84 -28.90
CA PRO A 73 -16.00 4.91 -29.80
C PRO A 73 -15.88 6.30 -29.16
N ASN A 74 -16.63 6.57 -28.09
CA ASN A 74 -16.57 7.81 -27.31
C ASN A 74 -15.43 7.83 -26.27
N GLY A 75 -14.54 6.84 -26.27
CA GLY A 75 -13.43 6.70 -25.31
C GLY A 75 -13.81 6.13 -23.95
N THR A 76 -15.09 5.88 -23.68
CA THR A 76 -15.52 5.27 -22.40
C THR A 76 -15.26 3.77 -22.35
N ILE A 77 -14.92 3.25 -21.18
CA ILE A 77 -14.77 1.81 -20.95
C ILE A 77 -16.13 1.20 -20.60
N SER A 78 -16.47 0.09 -21.26
CA SER A 78 -17.60 -0.78 -20.95
C SER A 78 -17.10 -2.07 -20.36
N CYS A 79 -17.70 -2.54 -19.28
CA CYS A 79 -17.37 -3.81 -18.65
C CYS A 79 -18.61 -4.72 -18.62
N GLN A 80 -18.41 -6.04 -18.58
CA GLN A 80 -19.48 -7.01 -18.76
C GLN A 80 -20.35 -7.15 -17.49
N HIS A 81 -19.77 -6.93 -16.31
CA HIS A 81 -20.49 -6.95 -15.03
C HIS A 81 -20.91 -5.54 -14.57
N GLY A 82 -20.98 -4.58 -15.49
CA GLY A 82 -21.50 -3.23 -15.26
C GLY A 82 -20.45 -2.22 -14.78
N PRO A 83 -20.89 -1.01 -14.37
CA PRO A 83 -19.99 0.11 -14.10
C PRO A 83 -19.09 -0.10 -12.87
N ASN A 84 -19.55 -0.89 -11.88
CA ASN A 84 -18.76 -1.18 -10.69
C ASN A 84 -17.52 -2.02 -11.02
N GLU A 85 -17.61 -2.93 -11.99
CA GLU A 85 -16.43 -3.64 -12.50
C GLU A 85 -15.42 -2.68 -13.10
N CYS A 86 -15.86 -1.74 -13.95
CA CYS A 86 -14.93 -0.75 -14.51
C CYS A 86 -14.27 0.11 -13.44
N LEU A 87 -15.03 0.51 -12.41
CA LEU A 87 -14.52 1.27 -11.28
C LEU A 87 -13.48 0.46 -10.49
N LEU A 88 -13.79 -0.79 -10.18
CA LEU A 88 -12.90 -1.67 -9.42
C LEU A 88 -11.65 -2.06 -10.22
N ASN A 89 -11.78 -2.38 -11.51
CA ASN A 89 -10.62 -2.56 -12.41
C ASN A 89 -9.68 -1.34 -12.38
N THR A 90 -10.24 -0.13 -12.35
CA THR A 90 -9.46 1.11 -12.26
C THR A 90 -8.77 1.25 -10.90
N ILE A 91 -9.47 0.93 -9.80
CA ILE A 91 -8.89 0.97 -8.44
C ILE A 91 -7.74 -0.02 -8.32
N GLU A 92 -7.90 -1.25 -8.82
CA GLU A 92 -6.85 -2.27 -8.80
C GLU A 92 -5.66 -1.87 -9.68
N ALA A 93 -5.89 -1.32 -10.88
CA ALA A 93 -4.83 -0.78 -11.72
C ALA A 93 -4.06 0.36 -11.02
N CYS A 94 -4.78 1.26 -10.33
CA CYS A 94 -4.17 2.29 -9.51
C CYS A 94 -3.30 1.67 -8.42
N ALA A 95 -3.83 0.72 -7.65
CA ALA A 95 -3.10 0.01 -6.61
C ALA A 95 -1.82 -0.61 -7.17
N ILE A 96 -1.89 -1.38 -8.25
CA ILE A 96 -0.71 -1.99 -8.92
C ILE A 96 0.30 -0.92 -9.35
N SER A 97 -0.16 0.20 -9.92
CA SER A 97 0.73 1.26 -10.40
C SER A 97 1.45 2.01 -9.28
N VAL A 98 0.81 2.16 -8.11
CA VAL A 98 1.37 2.88 -6.96
C VAL A 98 2.05 1.97 -5.95
N TRP A 99 1.95 0.64 -6.13
CA TRP A 99 2.45 -0.35 -5.20
C TRP A 99 3.56 -1.22 -5.82
N PRO A 100 4.73 -0.65 -6.19
CA PRO A 100 5.84 -1.47 -6.67
C PRO A 100 6.40 -2.40 -5.58
N GLU A 101 6.37 -1.96 -4.31
CA GLU A 101 6.90 -2.67 -3.13
C GLU A 101 6.62 -1.76 -1.91
N LEU A 102 6.51 -2.30 -0.69
CA LEU A 102 6.74 -1.58 0.60
C LEU A 102 5.60 -0.91 1.40
N LEU A 103 4.32 -0.87 1.04
CA LEU A 103 3.34 -0.32 2.00
C LEU A 103 3.08 -1.26 3.18
N GLU A 104 2.98 -2.57 2.95
CA GLU A 104 2.69 -3.51 4.04
C GLU A 104 3.85 -3.63 5.04
N PHE A 105 5.10 -3.66 4.57
CA PHE A 105 6.26 -3.65 5.46
C PHE A 105 6.43 -2.33 6.22
N GLN A 106 6.17 -1.19 5.56
CA GLN A 106 6.21 0.12 6.23
C GLN A 106 5.10 0.23 7.28
N TYR A 107 3.88 -0.22 6.98
CA TYR A 107 2.78 -0.21 7.95
C TYR A 107 2.99 -1.24 9.06
N ALA A 108 3.58 -2.40 8.76
CA ALA A 108 3.99 -3.36 9.77
C ALA A 108 5.03 -2.74 10.71
N GLU A 109 6.08 -2.12 10.19
CA GLU A 109 7.10 -1.42 10.98
C GLU A 109 6.49 -0.28 11.83
N GLN A 110 5.60 0.55 11.25
CA GLN A 110 4.89 1.60 11.98
C GLN A 110 3.99 1.03 13.08
N THR A 111 3.33 -0.11 12.84
CA THR A 111 2.46 -0.76 13.82
C THR A 111 3.27 -1.42 14.94
N ASP A 112 4.34 -2.13 14.60
CA ASP A 112 5.25 -2.80 15.53
C ASP A 112 6.05 -1.81 16.40
N SER A 113 6.28 -0.60 15.87
CA SER A 113 6.98 0.49 16.60
C SER A 113 6.07 1.34 17.48
N LEU A 114 4.75 1.09 17.52
CA LEU A 114 3.83 1.80 18.41
C LEU A 114 4.28 1.67 19.88
N GLN A 115 4.28 2.81 20.59
CA GLN A 115 4.60 2.87 22.01
C GLN A 115 3.45 3.53 22.79
N PRO A 116 2.73 2.81 23.66
CA PRO A 116 2.83 1.36 23.90
C PRO A 116 2.33 0.54 22.69
N PRO A 117 2.74 -0.74 22.56
CA PRO A 117 2.21 -1.64 21.55
C PRO A 117 0.67 -1.73 21.63
N HIS A 118 0.02 -1.78 20.47
CA HIS A 118 -1.44 -1.89 20.42
C HIS A 118 -1.93 -3.21 21.03
N LYS A 119 -3.05 -3.18 21.75
CA LYS A 119 -3.62 -4.38 22.41
C LYS A 119 -4.78 -5.01 21.64
N TYR A 120 -5.39 -4.22 20.75
CA TYR A 120 -6.54 -4.57 19.93
C TYR A 120 -6.63 -3.59 18.77
N VAL A 121 -7.57 -3.84 17.85
CA VAL A 121 -7.96 -2.91 16.79
C VAL A 121 -9.45 -2.57 16.96
N PRO A 122 -9.87 -1.31 16.68
CA PRO A 122 -9.05 -0.18 16.23
C PRO A 122 -8.13 0.37 17.34
N TRP A 123 -6.93 0.82 16.96
CA TRP A 123 -5.98 1.50 17.86
C TRP A 123 -5.84 2.97 17.47
N VAL A 124 -6.57 3.85 18.15
CA VAL A 124 -6.63 5.28 17.81
C VAL A 124 -5.63 6.06 18.64
N VAL A 125 -4.80 6.86 17.97
CA VAL A 125 -3.74 7.66 18.59
C VAL A 125 -3.93 9.14 18.21
N VAL A 126 -3.94 10.03 19.20
CA VAL A 126 -3.97 11.50 19.01
C VAL A 126 -2.71 12.10 19.64
N ASN A 127 -1.89 12.80 18.86
CA ASN A 127 -0.59 13.36 19.29
C ASN A 127 0.31 12.33 20.02
N GLY A 128 0.38 11.10 19.49
CA GLY A 128 1.15 10.01 20.08
C GLY A 128 0.52 9.36 21.32
N GLN A 129 -0.63 9.85 21.80
CA GLN A 129 -1.34 9.27 22.94
C GLN A 129 -2.47 8.35 22.47
N PRO A 130 -2.46 7.05 22.81
CA PRO A 130 -3.56 6.16 22.48
C PRO A 130 -4.82 6.51 23.28
N LEU A 131 -5.99 6.46 22.63
CA LEU A 131 -7.29 6.73 23.26
C LEU A 131 -7.87 5.51 24.00
N TYR A 132 -7.31 4.31 23.79
CA TYR A 132 -7.82 3.04 24.33
C TYR A 132 -9.34 2.89 24.07
N GLU A 133 -10.13 2.61 25.11
CA GLU A 133 -11.59 2.41 25.03
C GLU A 133 -12.37 3.69 24.68
N ASP A 134 -11.73 4.87 24.76
CA ASP A 134 -12.40 6.15 24.48
C ASP A 134 -12.28 6.58 23.01
N TYR A 135 -11.95 5.64 22.11
CA TYR A 135 -11.74 5.90 20.68
C TYR A 135 -12.97 6.49 19.99
N GLU A 136 -14.19 6.23 20.48
CA GLU A 136 -15.44 6.79 19.94
C GLU A 136 -15.49 8.31 20.10
N ASN A 137 -14.78 8.87 21.09
CA ASN A 137 -14.72 10.29 21.37
C ASN A 137 -13.57 11.02 20.64
N VAL A 138 -12.95 10.39 19.62
CA VAL A 138 -11.79 10.93 18.88
C VAL A 138 -11.98 12.39 18.43
N GLN A 139 -13.20 12.80 18.06
CA GLN A 139 -13.51 14.18 17.69
C GLN A 139 -13.22 15.17 18.84
N SER A 140 -13.57 14.82 20.08
CA SER A 140 -13.29 15.63 21.27
C SER A 140 -11.78 15.75 21.51
N TYR A 141 -11.05 14.65 21.38
CA TYR A 141 -9.59 14.64 21.56
C TYR A 141 -8.88 15.47 20.50
N ILE A 142 -9.30 15.38 19.24
CA ILE A 142 -8.76 16.22 18.15
C ILE A 142 -8.96 17.70 18.48
N CYS A 143 -10.17 18.10 18.87
CA CYS A 143 -10.46 19.49 19.19
C CYS A 143 -9.69 20.00 20.42
N LYS A 144 -9.48 19.16 21.44
CA LYS A 144 -8.64 19.49 22.60
C LYS A 144 -7.16 19.61 22.24
N ALA A 145 -6.69 18.80 21.28
CA ALA A 145 -5.29 18.75 20.86
C ALA A 145 -4.93 19.86 19.86
N TYR A 146 -5.91 20.55 19.28
CA TYR A 146 -5.69 21.59 18.29
C TYR A 146 -5.34 22.92 18.95
N GLU A 147 -4.15 23.45 18.67
CA GLU A 147 -3.63 24.69 19.27
C GLU A 147 -4.00 25.97 18.49
N GLY A 148 -4.63 25.82 17.31
CA GLY A 148 -5.08 26.96 16.50
C GLY A 148 -6.49 27.46 16.87
N GLU A 149 -6.98 28.45 16.11
CA GLU A 149 -8.36 28.95 16.24
C GLU A 149 -9.38 27.81 16.03
N PRO A 150 -10.20 27.47 17.05
CA PRO A 150 -11.13 26.36 16.95
C PRO A 150 -12.04 26.47 15.73
N SER A 151 -12.12 25.40 14.95
CA SER A 151 -13.08 25.34 13.86
C SER A 151 -14.50 25.30 14.42
N LYS A 152 -15.50 25.78 13.66
CA LYS A 152 -16.92 25.63 14.02
C LYS A 152 -17.30 24.18 14.35
N ALA A 153 -16.64 23.21 13.71
CA ALA A 153 -16.88 21.78 13.99
C ALA A 153 -16.51 21.40 15.42
N CYS A 154 -15.52 22.06 16.05
CA CYS A 154 -15.17 21.87 17.45
C CYS A 154 -16.13 22.59 18.42
N GLU A 155 -16.73 23.70 17.98
CA GLU A 155 -17.72 24.47 18.75
C GLU A 155 -19.10 23.78 18.78
N GLU A 156 -19.46 23.08 17.70
CA GLU A 156 -20.73 22.35 17.54
C GLU A 156 -20.67 20.90 18.06
N LEU A 157 -19.54 20.45 18.63
CA LEU A 157 -19.46 19.11 19.18
C LEU A 157 -20.50 18.94 20.29
N PRO A 158 -21.38 17.93 20.21
CA PRO A 158 -22.38 17.69 21.24
C PRO A 158 -21.69 17.50 22.59
N LEU A 159 -22.06 18.33 23.57
CA LEU A 159 -21.77 18.03 24.98
C LEU A 159 -22.57 16.78 25.34
N ILE A 160 -21.99 15.59 25.16
CA ILE A 160 -22.60 14.34 25.61
C ILE A 160 -22.46 14.29 27.14
N THR A 161 -23.34 15.03 27.81
CA THR A 161 -23.59 14.92 29.25
C THR A 161 -25.06 14.55 29.44
N THR A 162 -25.46 13.35 29.01
CA THR A 162 -26.47 12.51 29.69
C THR A 162 -26.68 11.19 28.93
N PRO A 163 -27.07 10.09 29.63
CA PRO A 163 -27.35 8.79 29.01
C PRO A 163 -28.51 8.78 28.00
N GLU A 164 -29.36 9.81 27.97
CA GLU A 164 -30.61 9.82 27.17
C GLU A 164 -30.42 10.21 25.70
N ALA A 165 -29.25 10.70 25.28
CA ALA A 165 -29.03 11.15 23.91
C ALA A 165 -28.60 10.04 22.91
N LYS A 166 -28.35 8.80 23.36
CA LYS A 166 -27.86 7.70 22.50
C LYS A 166 -28.89 7.17 21.48
N ALA A 167 -30.15 7.58 21.55
CA ALA A 167 -31.22 6.96 20.75
C ALA A 167 -31.49 7.60 19.38
N ASN A 168 -30.89 8.75 19.01
CA ASN A 168 -31.38 9.50 17.84
C ASN A 168 -30.32 10.08 16.89
N GLN A 169 -29.08 9.59 16.91
CA GLN A 169 -28.06 10.03 15.95
C GLN A 169 -28.12 9.15 14.69
N GLU A 170 -28.98 9.49 13.73
CA GLU A 170 -28.90 8.92 12.38
C GLU A 170 -27.54 9.27 11.75
N HIS A 171 -26.82 8.23 11.34
CA HIS A 171 -25.46 8.28 10.81
C HIS A 171 -25.45 8.94 9.42
N ARG A 172 -25.41 10.27 9.38
CA ARG A 172 -25.27 11.03 8.13
C ARG A 172 -23.81 10.95 7.67
N VAL A 173 -23.49 9.99 6.80
CA VAL A 173 -22.16 9.87 6.18
C VAL A 173 -21.94 11.06 5.24
N SER A 174 -21.30 12.12 5.73
CA SER A 174 -20.72 13.14 4.88
C SER A 174 -19.42 12.60 4.29
N ARG A 175 -19.26 12.70 2.96
CA ARG A 175 -18.01 12.36 2.28
C ARG A 175 -16.92 13.32 2.76
N ALA A 176 -16.11 12.89 3.71
CA ALA A 176 -14.81 13.48 3.95
C ALA A 176 -13.95 13.22 2.71
N LYS A 177 -13.35 14.27 2.14
CA LYS A 177 -12.26 14.10 1.19
C LYS A 177 -11.09 13.56 1.99
N MET A 178 -10.80 12.28 1.84
CA MET A 178 -9.58 11.68 2.39
C MET A 178 -8.41 12.31 1.64
N ILE A 179 -7.86 13.39 2.21
CA ILE A 179 -6.54 13.88 1.80
C ILE A 179 -5.58 12.87 2.39
N MET A 180 -5.21 11.88 1.58
CA MET A 180 -4.00 11.11 1.82
C MET A 180 -2.89 12.16 1.98
N ALA A 181 -2.27 12.23 3.17
CA ALA A 181 -1.09 13.04 3.33
C ALA A 181 -0.11 12.66 2.21
N PRO A 182 0.57 13.62 1.57
CA PRO A 182 1.63 13.24 0.65
C PRO A 182 2.61 12.38 1.43
N VAL A 183 2.78 11.13 1.01
CA VAL A 183 4.00 10.39 1.30
C VAL A 183 5.09 11.34 0.86
N GLN A 184 5.87 11.85 1.80
CA GLN A 184 7.06 12.61 1.46
C GLN A 184 7.88 11.65 0.61
N GLN A 185 7.94 11.96 -0.69
CA GLN A 185 8.84 11.31 -1.62
C GLN A 185 10.22 11.42 -0.97
N ALA A 186 10.71 10.31 -0.40
CA ALA A 186 12.09 10.21 -0.01
C ALA A 186 12.92 10.51 -1.26
N ASP A 187 13.93 11.36 -1.05
CA ASP A 187 14.56 12.15 -2.09
C ASP A 187 14.91 11.36 -3.36
N LYS A 188 14.56 12.00 -4.48
CA LYS A 188 15.02 11.69 -5.82
C LYS A 188 16.55 11.72 -5.84
N HIS A 189 17.20 10.55 -5.77
CA HIS A 189 18.58 10.39 -6.22
C HIS A 189 18.74 9.07 -6.99
N ASP A 190 19.02 9.26 -8.28
CA ASP A 190 19.76 8.39 -9.18
C ASP A 190 19.26 6.94 -9.37
N PHE A 191 18.52 6.69 -10.46
CA PHE A 191 19.05 6.24 -11.76
C PHE A 191 18.02 6.46 -12.88
#